data_AF-A0A0Q9F8P7-F1
#
_entry.id   AF-A0A0Q9F8P7-F1
#
_cell.length_a   1.000
_cell.length_b   1.000
_cell.length_c   1.000
_cell.angle_alpha   90.00
_cell.angle_beta   90.00
_cell.angle_gamma   90.00
#
_symmetry.space_group_name_H-M   'P 1'
#
loop_
_entity.id
_entity.type
_entity.pdbx_description
1 polymer ?
#
loop_
_entity_poly.entity_id
_entity_poly.type
_entity_poly.pdbx_seq_one_letter_code
_entity_poly.pdbx_strand_id
1 'polypeptide(L)'
;MTAFYITQRVRKVRGNRNVGATGTVAEFDPRDPIGATLGVRHDMAMGCVDVFFQEIGQMAAGTLVWGSPDDYEPILPAGLEDPERVASLYELPTDEVTA
;
A
#
# COMPACT_ATOMS: atom_id res chain seq x y z
N MET A 1 11.58 -4.73 7.17
CA MET A 1 10.36 -5.06 6.39
C MET A 1 9.25 -4.22 6.98
N THR A 2 8.64 -3.33 6.19
CA THR A 2 7.63 -2.38 6.68
C THR A 2 6.26 -3.06 6.69
N ALA A 3 5.56 -3.02 7.82
CA ALA A 3 4.21 -3.56 7.93
C ALA A 3 3.18 -2.57 7.35
N PHE A 4 2.16 -3.10 6.68
CA PHE A 4 1.03 -2.34 6.14
C PHE A 4 -0.27 -2.82 6.77
N TYR A 5 -1.30 -1.97 6.77
CA TYR A 5 -2.66 -2.31 7.18
C TYR A 5 -3.68 -1.79 6.16
N ILE A 6 -4.85 -2.41 6.10
CA ILE A 6 -5.95 -1.97 5.24
C ILE A 6 -6.33 -0.54 5.63
N THR A 7 -6.59 0.32 4.64
CA THR A 7 -6.82 1.77 4.76
C THR A 7 -5.58 2.64 4.99
N GLN A 8 -4.39 2.04 5.13
CA GLN A 8 -3.14 2.81 5.20
C GLN A 8 -2.92 3.59 3.90
N ARG A 9 -2.63 4.89 4.05
CA ARG A 9 -2.16 5.74 2.96
C ARG A 9 -0.73 5.38 2.61
N VAL A 10 -0.45 5.21 1.31
CA VAL A 10 0.87 4.83 0.81
C VAL A 10 1.27 5.65 -0.39
N ARG A 11 2.57 5.75 -0.61
CA ARG A 11 3.18 6.32 -1.80
C ARG A 11 4.03 5.26 -2.48
N LYS A 12 3.88 5.09 -3.79
CA LYS A 12 4.78 4.24 -4.57
C LYS A 12 6.14 4.94 -4.69
N VAL A 13 7.20 4.29 -4.26
CA VAL A 13 8.57 4.86 -4.23
C VAL A 13 9.56 4.11 -5.11
N ARG A 14 9.20 2.89 -5.54
CA ARG A 14 10.02 2.08 -6.45
C ARG A 14 9.15 1.41 -7.52
N GLY A 15 9.83 0.77 -8.47
CA GLY A 15 9.23 0.17 -9.66
C GLY A 15 9.24 1.12 -10.86
N ASN A 16 8.96 0.56 -12.03
CA ASN A 16 9.21 1.25 -13.30
C ASN A 16 8.18 2.34 -13.66
N ARG A 17 7.04 2.43 -12.96
CA ARG A 17 5.99 3.41 -13.28
C ARG A 17 5.24 3.94 -12.08
N ASN A 18 4.72 5.16 -12.26
CA ASN A 18 3.87 5.85 -11.31
C ASN A 18 4.52 6.01 -9.93
N VAL A 19 5.86 6.14 -9.90
CA VAL A 19 6.58 6.56 -8.69
C VAL A 19 6.09 7.95 -8.29
N GLY A 20 5.81 8.14 -7.01
CA GLY A 20 5.13 9.30 -6.47
C GLY A 20 3.60 9.17 -6.43
N ALA A 21 3.01 8.18 -7.11
CA ALA A 21 1.58 7.98 -7.04
C ALA A 21 1.18 7.55 -5.62
N THR A 22 0.15 8.21 -5.11
CA THR A 22 -0.42 7.94 -3.80
C THR A 22 -1.65 7.06 -3.94
N GLY A 23 -1.97 6.36 -2.86
CA GLY A 23 -3.12 5.47 -2.82
C GLY A 23 -3.37 4.94 -1.42
N THR A 24 -4.34 4.05 -1.34
CA THR A 24 -4.77 3.42 -0.10
C THR A 24 -4.68 1.91 -0.25
N VAL A 25 -4.07 1.24 0.73
CA VAL A 25 -4.09 -0.23 0.80
C VAL A 25 -5.53 -0.68 0.98
N ALA A 26 -6.05 -1.44 0.02
CA ALA A 26 -7.43 -1.91 0.02
C ALA A 26 -7.53 -3.35 0.51
N GLU A 27 -6.57 -4.20 0.11
CA GLU A 27 -6.58 -5.63 0.43
C GLU A 27 -5.18 -6.25 0.31
N PHE A 28 -5.01 -7.43 0.91
CA PHE A 28 -3.83 -8.28 0.77
C PHE A 28 -4.21 -9.49 -0.10
N ASP A 29 -3.29 -10.02 -0.92
CA ASP A 29 -3.62 -11.18 -1.76
C ASP A 29 -3.84 -12.42 -0.88
N PRO A 30 -5.07 -12.99 -0.83
CA PRO A 30 -5.38 -14.13 0.03
C PRO A 30 -4.67 -15.42 -0.41
N ARG A 31 -4.08 -15.46 -1.60
CA ARG A 31 -3.33 -16.60 -2.15
C ARG A 31 -1.84 -16.54 -1.81
N ASP A 32 -1.39 -15.42 -1.26
CA ASP A 32 -0.01 -15.17 -0.85
C ASP A 32 0.05 -15.07 0.68
N PRO A 33 0.19 -16.20 1.40
CA PRO A 33 0.12 -16.24 2.86
C PRO A 33 1.27 -15.50 3.56
N ILE A 34 2.30 -15.09 2.79
CA ILE A 34 3.46 -14.33 3.30
C ILE A 34 3.18 -12.82 3.22
N GLY A 35 2.09 -12.40 2.58
CA GLY A 35 1.73 -10.99 2.43
C GLY A 35 2.67 -10.22 1.51
N ALA A 36 3.32 -10.89 0.55
CA ALA A 36 4.27 -10.28 -0.36
C ALA A 36 3.60 -9.51 -1.53
N THR A 37 2.27 -9.39 -1.52
CA THR A 37 1.52 -8.62 -2.52
C THR A 37 0.42 -7.77 -1.87
N LEU A 38 0.45 -6.47 -2.14
CA LEU A 38 -0.54 -5.48 -1.72
C LEU A 38 -1.46 -5.10 -2.87
N GLY A 39 -2.76 -5.03 -2.59
CA GLY A 39 -3.74 -4.38 -3.46
C GLY A 39 -3.91 -2.92 -3.05
N VAL A 40 -3.48 -1.99 -3.92
CA VAL A 40 -3.54 -0.54 -3.68
C VAL A 40 -4.51 0.12 -4.66
N ARG A 41 -5.41 0.95 -4.13
CA ARG A 41 -6.25 1.84 -4.95
C ARG A 41 -5.59 3.21 -5.02
N HIS A 42 -5.16 3.59 -6.22
CA HIS A 42 -4.48 4.87 -6.45
C HIS A 42 -5.46 6.03 -6.63
N ASP A 43 -5.09 7.22 -6.15
CA ASP A 43 -5.96 8.41 -6.18
C ASP A 43 -6.11 8.99 -7.59
N MET A 44 -5.16 8.67 -8.46
CA MET A 44 -5.09 9.18 -9.83
C MET A 44 -5.17 8.02 -10.82
N ALA A 45 -5.49 8.35 -12.07
CA ALA A 45 -5.35 7.41 -13.17
C ALA A 45 -3.88 6.98 -13.31
N MET A 46 -3.66 5.70 -13.59
CA MET A 46 -2.33 5.09 -13.64
C MET A 46 -2.05 4.56 -15.04
N GLY A 47 -0.84 4.73 -15.55
CA GLY A 47 -0.48 4.14 -16.84
C GLY A 47 -0.42 2.61 -16.78
N CYS A 48 -1.07 1.93 -17.72
CA CYS A 48 -0.94 0.49 -17.97
C CYS A 48 0.24 0.21 -18.90
N VAL A 49 0.98 -0.87 -18.62
CA VAL A 49 2.03 -1.36 -19.51
C VAL A 49 1.79 -2.78 -19.95
N ASP A 50 2.20 -3.07 -21.19
CA ASP A 50 2.41 -4.43 -21.65
C ASP A 50 3.75 -5.00 -21.15
N VAL A 51 4.00 -6.29 -21.38
CA VAL A 51 5.25 -7.00 -21.03
C VAL A 51 6.52 -6.38 -21.62
N PHE A 52 6.39 -5.53 -22.65
CA PHE A 52 7.51 -4.76 -23.24
C PHE A 52 7.66 -3.35 -22.65
N PHE A 53 7.00 -3.05 -21.54
CA PHE A 53 7.02 -1.74 -20.85
C PHE A 53 6.47 -0.57 -21.69
N GLN A 54 5.79 -0.85 -22.80
CA GLN A 54 5.09 0.14 -23.62
C GLN A 54 3.76 0.50 -22.97
N GLU A 55 3.41 1.79 -22.99
CA GLU A 55 2.11 2.22 -22.49
C GLU A 55 1.01 1.74 -23.42
N ILE A 56 0.05 0.99 -22.89
CA ILE A 56 -1.06 0.43 -23.64
C ILE A 56 -2.41 1.02 -23.24
N GLY A 57 -2.43 1.90 -22.24
CA GLY A 57 -3.63 2.59 -21.81
C GLY A 57 -3.49 3.22 -20.43
N GLN A 58 -4.61 3.70 -19.91
CA GLN A 58 -4.73 4.26 -18.56
C GLN A 58 -5.76 3.47 -17.76
N MET A 59 -5.40 3.09 -16.53
CA MET A 59 -6.35 2.65 -15.53
C MET A 59 -7.03 3.88 -14.94
N ALA A 60 -8.35 3.78 -14.72
CA ALA A 60 -9.07 4.83 -14.00
C ALA A 60 -8.54 4.97 -12.56
N ALA A 61 -8.70 6.17 -11.99
CA ALA A 61 -8.48 6.37 -10.57
C ALA A 61 -9.32 5.39 -9.73
N GLY A 62 -8.79 4.95 -8.60
CA GLY A 62 -9.44 3.98 -7.73
C GLY A 62 -9.39 2.53 -8.24
N THR A 63 -8.80 2.27 -9.40
CA THR A 63 -8.56 0.89 -9.86
C THR A 63 -7.59 0.20 -8.91
N LEU A 64 -7.90 -1.06 -8.58
CA LEU A 64 -7.05 -1.88 -7.74
C LEU A 64 -5.81 -2.33 -8.54
N VAL A 65 -4.63 -2.01 -8.02
CA VAL A 65 -3.34 -2.40 -8.59
C VAL A 65 -2.61 -3.26 -7.58
N TRP A 66 -2.14 -4.42 -8.04
CA TRP A 66 -1.35 -5.34 -7.23
C TRP A 66 0.14 -5.02 -7.38
N GLY A 67 0.88 -5.02 -6.27
CA GLY A 67 2.32 -4.77 -6.27
C GLY A 67 3.01 -5.29 -5.03
N SER A 68 4.35 -5.36 -5.10
CA SER A 68 5.17 -5.74 -3.94
C SER A 68 5.08 -4.67 -2.84
N PRO A 69 5.00 -5.05 -1.55
CA PRO A 69 5.14 -4.13 -0.42
C PRO A 69 6.37 -3.23 -0.51
N ASP A 70 7.48 -3.73 -1.06
CA ASP A 70 8.74 -2.98 -1.20
C ASP A 70 8.67 -1.82 -2.21
N ASP A 71 7.63 -1.80 -3.05
CA ASP A 71 7.39 -0.68 -3.96
C ASP A 71 6.77 0.53 -3.25
N TYR A 72 6.29 0.37 -2.02
CA TYR A 72 5.47 1.35 -1.32
C TYR A 72 6.09 1.78 0.01
N GLU A 73 5.82 3.04 0.37
CA GLU A 73 6.09 3.57 1.71
C GLU A 73 4.78 4.08 2.33
N PRO A 74 4.56 3.86 3.64
CA PRO A 74 3.45 4.46 4.34
C PRO A 74 3.59 5.98 4.34
N ILE A 75 2.51 6.68 3.99
CA ILE A 75 2.38 8.11 4.22
C ILE A 75 1.90 8.26 5.66
N LEU A 76 2.80 8.70 6.54
CA LEU A 76 2.44 9.04 7.91
C LEU A 76 1.66 10.36 7.93
N PRO A 77 0.65 10.51 8.81
CA PRO A 77 0.01 11.80 9.02
C PRO A 77 1.04 12.85 9.42
N ALA A 78 0.83 14.10 8.98
CA ALA A 78 1.73 15.20 9.34
C ALA A 78 1.89 15.27 10.88
N GLY A 79 3.14 15.28 11.37
CA GLY A 79 3.47 15.30 12.79
C GLY A 79 3.76 13.94 13.43
N LEU A 80 3.65 12.83 12.69
CA LEU A 80 4.11 11.51 13.10
C LEU A 80 5.32 11.12 12.25
N GLU A 81 6.52 11.50 12.69
CA GLU A 81 7.78 11.15 12.00
C GLU A 81 8.23 9.71 12.30
N ASP A 82 7.61 9.05 13.29
CA ASP A 82 8.03 7.75 13.79
C ASP A 82 6.99 6.64 13.47
N PRO A 83 7.26 5.76 12.50
CA PRO A 83 6.37 4.65 12.15
C PRO A 83 6.24 3.60 13.27
N GLU A 84 7.22 3.44 14.17
CA GLU A 84 7.11 2.50 15.32
C GLU A 84 6.11 3.02 16.36
N ARG A 85 6.09 4.34 16.58
CA ARG A 85 5.11 5.00 17.43
C ARG A 85 3.69 4.93 16.89
N VAL A 86 3.52 4.83 15.57
CA VAL A 86 2.20 4.63 14.96
C VAL A 86 1.75 3.18 15.11
N ALA A 87 2.65 2.21 14.94
CA ALA A 87 2.33 0.80 15.16
C ALA A 87 1.83 0.53 16.60
N SER A 88 2.45 1.15 17.61
CA SER A 88 2.01 1.00 19.01
C SER A 88 0.67 1.66 19.34
N LEU A 89 0.15 2.55 18.48
CA LEU A 89 -1.21 3.11 18.62
C LEU A 89 -2.31 2.15 18.12
N TYR A 90 -1.94 1.13 17.33
CA TYR A 90 -2.85 0.12 16.81
C TYR A 90 -2.69 -1.25 17.48
N GLU A 91 -1.72 -1.41 18.37
CA GLU A 91 -1.69 -2.53 19.30
C GLU A 91 -2.86 -2.36 20.27
N LEU A 92 -3.94 -3.11 20.02
CA LEU A 92 -5.04 -3.23 20.96
C LEU A 92 -4.45 -3.65 22.33
N PRO A 93 -4.88 -3.03 23.45
CA PRO A 93 -4.48 -3.50 24.76
C PRO A 93 -4.88 -4.97 24.87
N THR A 94 -3.89 -5.85 24.97
CA THR A 94 -4.06 -7.31 25.11
C THR A 94 -4.77 -7.71 26.41
N ASP A 95 -5.13 -6.76 27.26
CA ASP A 95 -5.72 -6.99 28.58
C ASP A 95 -7.26 -7.14 28.59
N GLU A 96 -7.95 -6.97 27.46
CA GLU A 96 -9.44 -7.10 27.40
C GLU A 96 -9.95 -8.36 26.67
N VAL A 97 -9.12 -9.40 26.49
CA VAL A 97 -9.57 -10.73 26.01
C VAL A 97 -9.48 -11.76 27.12
N THR A 98 -10.06 -11.47 28.29
CA THR A 98 -10.54 -12.50 29.23
C THR A 98 -11.57 -11.89 30.18
N ALA A 99 -12.85 -12.06 29.86
CA ALA A 99 -13.95 -12.08 30.82
C ALA A 99 -15.05 -13.00 30.29
#